data_AF-A0AAX4HPN5-F1
#
_entry.id   AF-A0AAX4HPN5-F1
#
_cell.length_a   1.000
_cell.length_b   1.000
_cell.length_c   1.000
_cell.angle_alpha   90.00
_cell.angle_beta   90.00
_cell.angle_gamma   90.00
#
_symmetry.space_group_name_H-M   'P 1'
#
loop_
_entity.id
_entity.type
_entity.pdbx_description
1 polymer ?
#
loop_
_entity_poly.entity_id
_entity_poly.type
_entity_poly.pdbx_seq_one_letter_code
_entity_poly.pdbx_strand_id
1 'polypeptide(L)'
;MKTTSMMTFILLATLTGKAFAQKNSSLPDIPAPRELTEVGSEFAEGTITRLSDGEASVFVPWAQNAQSVLTKALRDIQTMTVQQQVRHLTAIMKSVVTNSGSKNYQMFMRFVLNRTLLLVQETVSQSDWNEPGTAESVLDLQVTGINLALKFYESDLSYQSRANRGNDAVNQSYAIFGATFGKEMIRSIQNITDASAQYRVLYKTLEMVNWDFSRDAIAIEFADAIVEIYNTLNTLNEQPTNNDSESVLAIRRLNVLVNSVASVERTILLSNETTRRTLQERERLERMQATQRQMELDVARGISVMSNDKFYVVLGNNELERHRDCLSKQTTNTDHILVMQGNRTPQKYYNSSSYWSADTACRMIINGNSQVETSKSFNFYGEIEKQGYSFQAPSVSSLMYQCYNFLQEKRITQTDIFSVGTNNSVPRIHTNSSSYWRGPANICMAILDKVL
;
A
#
# COMPACT_ATOMS: atom_id res chain seq x y z
N MET A 1 39.79 37.73 -40.07
CA MET A 1 39.85 37.49 -38.62
C MET A 1 38.43 37.28 -38.12
N LYS A 2 38.05 36.04 -37.78
CA LYS A 2 36.72 35.70 -37.27
C LYS A 2 36.90 35.27 -35.81
N THR A 3 36.37 36.07 -34.89
CA THR A 3 36.36 35.80 -33.45
C THR A 3 35.18 34.89 -33.12
N THR A 4 35.48 33.68 -32.67
CA THR A 4 34.56 32.71 -32.07
C THR A 4 34.13 33.20 -30.70
N SER A 5 32.84 33.49 -30.54
CA SER A 5 32.23 33.79 -29.25
C SER A 5 31.72 32.48 -28.62
N MET A 6 32.32 32.12 -27.48
CA MET A 6 32.02 30.94 -26.69
C MET A 6 30.83 31.27 -25.79
N MET A 7 29.65 30.70 -26.09
CA MET A 7 28.43 30.92 -25.32
C MET A 7 28.37 29.89 -24.17
N THR A 8 28.78 30.32 -22.98
CA THR A 8 28.70 29.54 -21.74
C THR A 8 27.24 29.44 -21.28
N PHE A 9 26.65 28.25 -21.39
CA PHE A 9 25.36 27.91 -20.77
C PHE A 9 25.54 27.75 -19.26
N ILE A 10 25.18 28.78 -18.48
CA ILE A 10 24.96 28.65 -17.03
C ILE A 10 23.50 28.23 -16.84
N LEU A 11 23.27 26.92 -16.74
CA LEU A 11 21.98 26.37 -16.31
C LEU A 11 21.93 26.46 -14.78
N LEU A 12 21.48 27.60 -14.28
CA LEU A 12 21.24 27.80 -12.85
C LEU A 12 20.01 26.97 -12.45
N ALA A 13 20.24 25.84 -11.79
CA ALA A 13 19.19 25.02 -11.19
C ALA A 13 18.55 25.77 -10.01
N THR A 14 17.58 26.64 -10.29
CA THR A 14 16.60 27.09 -9.29
C THR A 14 15.57 25.98 -9.07
N LEU A 15 16.02 24.86 -8.50
CA LEU A 15 15.13 23.95 -7.80
C LEU A 15 14.80 24.64 -6.48
N THR A 16 13.70 25.36 -6.49
CA THR A 16 13.00 25.89 -5.33
C THR A 16 12.73 24.75 -4.36
N GLY A 17 13.64 24.58 -3.40
CA GLY A 17 13.30 23.98 -2.13
C GLY A 17 12.20 24.82 -1.51
N LYS A 18 10.94 24.42 -1.72
CA LYS A 18 9.89 24.73 -0.75
C LYS A 18 10.34 24.06 0.53
N ALA A 19 11.08 24.80 1.34
CA ALA A 19 11.34 24.46 2.71
C ALA A 19 10.00 24.11 3.33
N PHE A 20 9.89 22.89 3.86
CA PHE A 20 8.85 22.49 4.80
C PHE A 20 9.01 23.39 6.02
N ALA A 21 8.55 24.64 5.92
CA ALA A 21 8.15 25.40 7.09
C ALA A 21 6.97 24.61 7.64
N GLN A 22 7.26 23.78 8.64
CA GLN A 22 6.28 23.07 9.43
C GLN A 22 5.36 24.15 10.00
N LYS A 23 4.27 24.41 9.28
CA LYS A 23 3.30 25.44 9.61
C LYS A 23 2.64 24.89 10.86
N ASN A 24 3.08 25.36 12.03
CA ASN A 24 2.42 25.17 13.32
C ASN A 24 1.08 25.94 13.31
N SER A 25 0.26 25.77 12.28
CA SER A 25 -1.11 26.20 12.26
C SER A 25 -1.88 25.19 13.08
N SER A 26 -2.29 25.61 14.27
CA SER A 26 -3.35 24.93 15.02
C SER A 26 -4.54 24.75 14.07
N LEU A 27 -5.10 23.53 14.04
CA LEU A 27 -6.32 23.27 13.30
C LEU A 27 -7.45 24.16 13.85
N PRO A 28 -8.35 24.67 12.99
CA PRO A 28 -9.56 25.33 13.47
C PRO A 28 -10.40 24.36 14.30
N ASP A 29 -11.12 24.89 15.29
CA ASP A 29 -12.10 24.12 16.05
C ASP A 29 -13.31 23.84 15.15
N ILE A 30 -13.42 22.60 14.66
CA ILE A 30 -14.49 22.17 13.76
C ILE A 30 -15.68 21.72 14.62
N PRO A 31 -16.83 22.44 14.58
CA PRO A 31 -17.99 22.03 15.34
C PRO A 31 -18.52 20.68 14.82
N ALA A 32 -18.97 19.84 15.74
CA ALA A 32 -19.67 18.62 15.35
C ALA A 32 -21.07 18.97 14.78
N PRO A 33 -21.53 18.28 13.72
CA PRO A 33 -22.90 18.42 13.24
C PRO A 33 -23.88 18.10 14.37
N ARG A 34 -24.81 19.02 14.62
CA ARG A 34 -25.73 18.92 15.78
C ARG A 34 -26.61 17.68 15.68
N GLU A 35 -27.09 17.38 14.49
CA GLU A 35 -27.93 16.23 14.20
C GLU A 35 -27.23 14.90 14.53
N LEU A 36 -25.90 14.87 14.49
CA LEU A 36 -25.10 13.67 14.79
C LEU A 36 -24.65 13.56 16.25
N THR A 37 -24.80 14.61 17.06
CA THR A 37 -24.24 14.65 18.42
C THR A 37 -25.22 15.06 19.51
N GLU A 38 -26.32 15.72 19.17
CA GLU A 38 -27.32 16.15 20.13
C GLU A 38 -28.04 14.96 20.77
N VAL A 39 -28.12 14.97 22.10
CA VAL A 39 -28.78 13.92 22.87
C VAL A 39 -30.27 13.90 22.52
N GLY A 40 -30.75 12.78 22.02
CA GLY A 40 -32.13 12.61 21.58
C GLY A 40 -32.37 12.85 20.09
N SER A 41 -31.34 13.27 19.33
CA SER A 41 -31.42 13.27 17.87
C SER A 41 -31.63 11.86 17.33
N GLU A 42 -32.53 11.71 16.35
CA GLU A 42 -32.78 10.44 15.67
C GLU A 42 -31.55 9.93 14.87
N PHE A 43 -30.62 10.83 14.55
CA PHE A 43 -29.41 10.53 13.78
C PHE A 43 -28.14 10.44 14.64
N ALA A 44 -28.26 10.57 15.97
CA ALA A 44 -27.13 10.62 16.88
C ALA A 44 -26.15 9.45 16.67
N GLU A 45 -24.89 9.81 16.46
CA GLU A 45 -23.76 8.89 16.31
C GLU A 45 -23.19 8.50 17.67
N GLY A 46 -22.64 7.30 17.71
CA GLY A 46 -21.97 6.79 18.89
C GLY A 46 -20.55 7.31 19.07
N THR A 47 -20.07 7.34 20.30
CA THR A 47 -18.66 7.66 20.63
C THR A 47 -17.93 6.51 21.32
N ILE A 48 -18.66 5.45 21.70
CA ILE A 48 -18.10 4.30 22.40
C ILE A 48 -17.40 3.41 21.37
N THR A 49 -16.07 3.40 21.42
CA THR A 49 -15.24 2.65 20.47
C THR A 49 -15.03 1.20 20.89
N ARG A 50 -15.24 0.85 22.16
CA ARG A 50 -14.98 -0.49 22.70
C ARG A 50 -16.25 -1.14 23.24
N LEU A 51 -16.52 -2.35 22.75
CA LEU A 51 -17.55 -3.23 23.30
C LEU A 51 -16.95 -4.09 24.41
N SER A 52 -17.70 -4.31 25.50
CA SER A 52 -17.45 -5.43 26.40
C SER A 52 -17.82 -6.76 25.74
N ASP A 53 -17.35 -7.90 26.26
CA ASP A 53 -17.67 -9.23 25.71
C ASP A 53 -19.17 -9.48 25.61
N GLY A 54 -19.93 -9.04 26.62
CA GLY A 54 -21.40 -9.12 26.63
C GLY A 54 -22.03 -8.26 25.53
N GLU A 55 -21.49 -7.08 25.27
CA GLU A 55 -21.95 -6.18 24.21
C GLU A 55 -21.58 -6.69 22.81
N ALA A 56 -20.39 -7.26 22.66
CA ALA A 56 -19.95 -7.91 21.42
C ALA A 56 -20.87 -9.09 21.06
N SER A 57 -21.34 -9.85 22.06
CA SER A 57 -22.25 -10.99 21.85
C SER A 57 -23.62 -10.59 21.29
N VAL A 58 -24.06 -9.35 21.52
CA VAL A 58 -25.28 -8.78 20.93
C VAL A 58 -24.99 -8.12 19.57
N PHE A 59 -23.84 -7.46 19.46
CA PHE A 59 -23.43 -6.73 18.27
C PHE A 59 -23.21 -7.64 17.05
N VAL A 60 -22.47 -8.74 17.20
CA VAL A 60 -22.10 -9.58 16.04
C VAL A 60 -23.35 -10.17 15.35
N PRO A 61 -24.34 -10.74 16.09
CA PRO A 61 -25.59 -11.17 15.49
C PRO A 61 -26.37 -10.03 14.82
N TRP A 62 -26.41 -8.82 15.42
CA TRP A 62 -27.04 -7.66 14.79
C TRP A 62 -26.36 -7.32 13.46
N ALA A 63 -25.03 -7.25 13.42
CA ALA A 63 -24.29 -6.86 12.23
C ALA A 63 -24.52 -7.87 11.08
N GLN A 64 -24.48 -9.17 11.39
CA GLN A 64 -24.77 -10.24 10.43
C GLN A 64 -26.21 -10.16 9.91
N ASN A 65 -27.18 -9.93 10.80
CA ASN A 65 -28.57 -9.76 10.42
C ASN A 65 -28.76 -8.50 9.55
N ALA A 66 -28.14 -7.37 9.92
CA ALA A 66 -28.17 -6.13 9.16
C ALA A 66 -27.63 -6.35 7.73
N GLN A 67 -26.49 -7.03 7.58
CA GLN A 67 -25.93 -7.37 6.28
C GLN A 67 -26.93 -8.16 5.41
N SER A 68 -27.53 -9.21 5.98
CA SER A 68 -28.52 -10.05 5.30
C SER A 68 -29.77 -9.27 4.88
N VAL A 69 -30.32 -8.49 5.81
CA VAL A 69 -31.53 -7.68 5.59
C VAL A 69 -31.29 -6.61 4.52
N LEU A 70 -30.17 -5.89 4.58
CA LEU A 70 -29.82 -4.85 3.62
C LEU A 70 -29.59 -5.44 2.21
N THR A 71 -28.88 -6.56 2.12
CA THR A 71 -28.64 -7.26 0.85
C THR A 71 -29.94 -7.79 0.25
N LYS A 72 -30.85 -8.31 1.10
CA LYS A 72 -32.18 -8.74 0.66
C LYS A 72 -32.99 -7.56 0.16
N ALA A 73 -33.01 -6.43 0.87
CA ALA A 73 -33.75 -5.23 0.48
C ALA A 73 -33.34 -4.72 -0.91
N LEU A 74 -32.03 -4.68 -1.21
CA LEU A 74 -31.54 -4.30 -2.55
C LEU A 74 -31.98 -5.24 -3.68
N ARG A 75 -32.24 -6.52 -3.38
CA ARG A 75 -32.81 -7.46 -4.37
C ARG A 75 -34.32 -7.28 -4.51
N ASP A 76 -35.02 -7.10 -3.39
CA ASP A 76 -36.48 -7.01 -3.36
C ASP A 76 -36.99 -5.77 -4.13
N ILE A 77 -36.25 -4.66 -4.12
CA ILE A 77 -36.65 -3.42 -4.81
C ILE A 77 -36.74 -3.54 -6.35
N GLN A 78 -36.10 -4.55 -6.96
CA GLN A 78 -36.01 -4.67 -8.42
C GLN A 78 -37.36 -4.81 -9.14
N THR A 79 -38.40 -5.25 -8.43
CA THR A 79 -39.75 -5.47 -8.97
C THR A 79 -40.78 -4.43 -8.50
N MET A 80 -40.35 -3.46 -7.68
CA MET A 80 -41.20 -2.45 -7.08
C MET A 80 -41.20 -1.15 -7.90
N THR A 81 -42.24 -0.31 -7.75
CA THR A 81 -42.20 1.06 -8.29
C THR A 81 -41.26 1.96 -7.49
N VAL A 82 -40.72 3.03 -8.06
CA VAL A 82 -39.76 3.94 -7.36
C VAL A 82 -40.28 4.40 -5.99
N GLN A 83 -41.56 4.80 -5.88
CA GLN A 83 -42.14 5.22 -4.60
C GLN A 83 -42.28 4.08 -3.58
N GLN A 84 -42.46 2.84 -4.04
CA GLN A 84 -42.44 1.67 -3.18
C GLN A 84 -41.00 1.35 -2.75
N GLN A 85 -40.04 1.46 -3.66
CA GLN A 85 -38.62 1.26 -3.37
C GLN A 85 -38.13 2.23 -2.30
N VAL A 86 -38.38 3.53 -2.46
CA VAL A 86 -37.98 4.56 -1.48
C VAL A 86 -38.55 4.25 -0.09
N ARG A 87 -39.85 3.98 -0.01
CA ARG A 87 -40.51 3.67 1.28
C ARG A 87 -39.96 2.39 1.90
N HIS A 88 -39.74 1.35 1.09
CA HIS A 88 -39.20 0.08 1.55
C HIS A 88 -37.78 0.25 2.10
N LEU A 89 -36.88 0.91 1.36
CA LEU A 89 -35.51 1.14 1.80
C LEU A 89 -35.44 2.04 3.04
N THR A 90 -36.23 3.13 3.11
CA THR A 90 -36.32 3.96 4.33
C THR A 90 -36.68 3.13 5.54
N ALA A 91 -37.73 2.29 5.43
CA ALA A 91 -38.20 1.48 6.54
C ALA A 91 -37.14 0.44 6.98
N ILE A 92 -36.46 -0.19 6.03
CA ILE A 92 -35.39 -1.15 6.31
C ILE A 92 -34.20 -0.46 7.00
N MET A 93 -33.74 0.67 6.47
CA MET A 93 -32.62 1.42 7.06
C MET A 93 -32.94 1.88 8.49
N LYS A 94 -34.14 2.45 8.72
CA LYS A 94 -34.60 2.84 10.06
C LYS A 94 -34.67 1.66 11.02
N SER A 95 -35.16 0.51 10.54
CA SER A 95 -35.21 -0.73 11.33
C SER A 95 -33.82 -1.20 11.72
N VAL A 96 -32.86 -1.27 10.78
CA VAL A 96 -31.48 -1.68 11.05
C VAL A 96 -30.81 -0.76 12.08
N VAL A 97 -30.96 0.56 11.92
CA VAL A 97 -30.46 1.57 12.85
C VAL A 97 -31.09 1.40 14.23
N THR A 98 -32.41 1.30 14.33
CA THR A 98 -33.11 1.17 15.61
C THR A 98 -32.71 -0.12 16.34
N ASN A 99 -32.58 -1.23 15.60
CA ASN A 99 -32.20 -2.53 16.13
C ASN A 99 -30.73 -2.62 16.56
N SER A 100 -29.89 -1.65 16.19
CA SER A 100 -28.51 -1.58 16.69
C SER A 100 -28.43 -1.25 18.20
N GLY A 101 -29.55 -0.81 18.78
CA GLY A 101 -29.71 -0.53 20.20
C GLY A 101 -29.40 0.92 20.57
N SER A 102 -29.66 1.26 21.84
CA SER A 102 -29.43 2.60 22.41
C SER A 102 -27.97 2.88 22.76
N LYS A 103 -27.09 1.90 22.53
CA LYS A 103 -25.70 2.00 22.95
C LYS A 103 -24.93 2.68 21.83
N ASN A 104 -24.54 3.91 22.14
CA ASN A 104 -23.82 4.87 21.31
C ASN A 104 -22.44 4.34 20.85
N TYR A 105 -22.40 3.26 20.08
CA TYR A 105 -21.16 2.68 19.57
C TYR A 105 -20.70 3.35 18.28
N GLN A 106 -19.39 3.51 18.15
CA GLN A 106 -18.76 3.91 16.91
C GLN A 106 -18.75 2.73 15.94
N MET A 107 -19.78 2.67 15.09
CA MET A 107 -19.93 1.65 14.06
C MET A 107 -20.15 2.33 12.73
N PHE A 108 -19.20 2.23 11.81
CA PHE A 108 -19.25 2.95 10.55
C PHE A 108 -20.42 2.49 9.67
N MET A 109 -20.81 1.21 9.70
CA MET A 109 -22.02 0.75 9.02
C MET A 109 -23.26 1.51 9.50
N ARG A 110 -23.42 1.68 10.82
CA ARG A 110 -24.54 2.44 11.41
C ARG A 110 -24.47 3.92 11.04
N PHE A 111 -23.28 4.51 11.07
CA PHE A 111 -23.09 5.93 10.73
C PHE A 111 -23.49 6.21 9.29
N VAL A 112 -23.08 5.37 8.33
CA VAL A 112 -23.52 5.52 6.93
C VAL A 112 -25.04 5.52 6.82
N LEU A 113 -25.72 4.57 7.49
CA LEU A 113 -27.18 4.48 7.43
C LEU A 113 -27.86 5.71 8.05
N ASN A 114 -27.41 6.17 9.22
CA ASN A 114 -27.90 7.39 9.87
C ASN A 114 -27.71 8.62 9.00
N ARG A 115 -26.48 8.83 8.51
CA ARG A 115 -26.17 9.97 7.65
C ARG A 115 -26.94 9.94 6.34
N THR A 116 -27.13 8.76 5.75
CA THR A 116 -27.93 8.64 4.54
C THR A 116 -29.40 8.97 4.83
N LEU A 117 -29.96 8.52 5.95
CA LEU A 117 -31.32 8.90 6.35
C LEU A 117 -31.47 10.41 6.61
N LEU A 118 -30.46 11.03 7.23
CA LEU A 118 -30.38 12.48 7.40
C LEU A 118 -30.38 13.18 6.03
N LEU A 119 -29.50 12.78 5.11
CA LEU A 119 -29.42 13.37 3.78
C LEU A 119 -30.72 13.16 2.97
N VAL A 120 -31.39 12.02 3.12
CA VAL A 120 -32.72 11.79 2.53
C VAL A 120 -33.77 12.74 3.12
N GLN A 121 -33.77 12.96 4.44
CA GLN A 121 -34.67 13.93 5.07
C GLN A 121 -34.39 15.35 4.57
N GLU A 122 -33.12 15.73 4.44
CA GLU A 122 -32.74 17.03 3.90
C GLU A 122 -33.26 17.19 2.47
N THR A 123 -33.05 16.20 1.58
CA THR A 123 -33.60 16.23 0.22
C THR A 123 -35.12 16.40 0.23
N VAL A 124 -35.84 15.60 1.00
CA VAL A 124 -37.32 15.65 1.07
C VAL A 124 -37.82 16.98 1.64
N SER A 125 -37.07 17.61 2.55
CA SER A 125 -37.46 18.90 3.14
C SER A 125 -37.27 20.09 2.19
N GLN A 126 -36.39 19.94 1.20
CA GLN A 126 -36.00 21.02 0.28
C GLN A 126 -36.55 20.84 -1.14
N SER A 127 -37.21 19.72 -1.45
CA SER A 127 -37.75 19.42 -2.79
C SER A 127 -39.24 19.14 -2.75
N ASP A 128 -39.93 19.46 -3.85
CA ASP A 128 -41.29 18.94 -4.06
C ASP A 128 -41.23 17.47 -4.49
N TRP A 129 -41.94 16.62 -3.75
CA TRP A 129 -42.02 15.18 -4.03
C TRP A 129 -42.74 14.85 -5.34
N ASN A 130 -43.53 15.78 -5.87
CA ASN A 130 -44.23 15.64 -7.13
C ASN A 130 -43.37 16.01 -8.34
N GLU A 131 -42.23 16.67 -8.13
CA GLU A 131 -41.31 17.01 -9.21
C GLU A 131 -40.63 15.75 -9.77
N PRO A 132 -40.57 15.59 -11.09
CA PRO A 132 -39.90 14.46 -11.71
C PRO A 132 -38.42 14.37 -11.30
N GLY A 133 -37.98 13.18 -10.88
CA GLY A 133 -36.59 12.93 -10.49
C GLY A 133 -36.30 13.03 -8.99
N THR A 134 -37.19 13.64 -8.19
CA THR A 134 -36.99 13.73 -6.73
C THR A 134 -36.97 12.35 -6.08
N ALA A 135 -37.90 11.47 -6.45
CA ALA A 135 -37.98 10.12 -5.90
C ALA A 135 -36.80 9.24 -6.34
N GLU A 136 -36.36 9.38 -7.59
CA GLU A 136 -35.17 8.70 -8.13
C GLU A 136 -33.90 9.17 -7.44
N SER A 137 -33.76 10.47 -7.14
CA SER A 137 -32.62 11.03 -6.42
C SER A 137 -32.55 10.51 -4.98
N VAL A 138 -33.69 10.44 -4.29
CA VAL A 138 -33.77 9.83 -2.95
C VAL A 138 -33.43 8.35 -2.99
N LEU A 139 -33.94 7.62 -3.99
CA LEU A 139 -33.61 6.21 -4.18
C LEU A 139 -32.11 6.00 -4.42
N ASP A 140 -31.47 6.83 -5.24
CA ASP A 140 -30.03 6.76 -5.51
C ASP A 140 -29.21 6.97 -4.22
N LEU A 141 -29.55 7.98 -3.42
CA LEU A 141 -28.92 8.20 -2.11
C LEU A 141 -29.04 6.98 -1.19
N GLN A 142 -30.22 6.36 -1.15
CA GLN A 142 -30.46 5.17 -0.31
C GLN A 142 -29.68 3.95 -0.80
N VAL A 143 -29.69 3.68 -2.10
CA VAL A 143 -28.94 2.56 -2.68
C VAL A 143 -27.45 2.75 -2.45
N THR A 144 -26.91 3.94 -2.68
CA THR A 144 -25.51 4.29 -2.41
C THR A 144 -25.18 4.13 -0.92
N GLY A 145 -26.02 4.65 -0.03
CA GLY A 145 -25.85 4.51 1.41
C GLY A 145 -25.86 3.06 1.88
N ILE A 146 -26.78 2.22 1.39
CA ILE A 146 -26.81 0.79 1.75
C ILE A 146 -25.56 0.07 1.26
N ASN A 147 -25.15 0.28 0.00
CA ASN A 147 -23.94 -0.33 -0.55
C ASN A 147 -22.69 0.08 0.23
N LEU A 148 -22.61 1.35 0.64
CA LEU A 148 -21.51 1.85 1.45
C LEU A 148 -21.54 1.28 2.89
N ALA A 149 -22.72 1.15 3.49
CA ALA A 149 -22.88 0.51 4.80
C ALA A 149 -22.39 -0.96 4.76
N LEU A 150 -22.75 -1.70 3.71
CA LEU A 150 -22.28 -3.07 3.48
C LEU A 150 -20.76 -3.15 3.29
N LYS A 151 -20.12 -2.12 2.72
CA LYS A 151 -18.66 -2.04 2.63
C LYS A 151 -17.98 -1.87 4.00
N PHE A 152 -18.60 -1.10 4.90
CA PHE A 152 -18.05 -0.89 6.26
C PHE A 152 -18.36 -2.02 7.24
N TYR A 153 -19.31 -2.91 6.94
CA TYR A 153 -19.60 -4.10 7.73
C TYR A 153 -18.35 -4.94 8.03
N GLU A 154 -17.53 -5.24 7.00
CA GLU A 154 -16.31 -6.04 7.18
C GLU A 154 -15.28 -5.31 8.05
N SER A 155 -15.13 -4.00 7.85
CA SER A 155 -14.26 -3.15 8.67
C SER A 155 -14.67 -3.20 10.13
N ASP A 156 -15.97 -3.05 10.40
CA ASP A 156 -16.56 -3.09 11.73
C ASP A 156 -16.35 -4.44 12.43
N LEU A 157 -16.62 -5.57 11.75
CA LEU A 157 -16.36 -6.91 12.31
C LEU A 157 -14.88 -7.17 12.56
N SER A 158 -14.01 -6.73 11.63
CA SER A 158 -12.56 -6.90 11.77
C SER A 158 -12.04 -6.13 12.98
N TYR A 159 -12.57 -4.92 13.21
CA TYR A 159 -12.22 -4.08 14.35
C TYR A 159 -12.65 -4.75 15.66
N GLN A 160 -13.90 -5.22 15.78
CA GLN A 160 -14.36 -5.89 16.99
C GLN A 160 -13.57 -7.18 17.28
N SER A 161 -13.25 -7.95 16.24
CA SER A 161 -12.43 -9.16 16.38
C SER A 161 -11.02 -8.86 16.91
N ARG A 162 -10.44 -7.71 16.57
CA ARG A 162 -9.13 -7.27 17.09
C ARG A 162 -9.24 -6.72 18.51
N ALA A 163 -10.25 -5.90 18.78
CA ALA A 163 -10.52 -5.34 20.11
C ALA A 163 -10.71 -6.46 21.16
N ASN A 164 -11.47 -7.51 20.82
CA ASN A 164 -11.67 -8.66 21.71
C ASN A 164 -10.40 -9.48 21.97
N ARG A 165 -9.38 -9.39 21.09
CA ARG A 165 -8.06 -10.02 21.30
C ARG A 165 -7.11 -9.14 22.13
N GLY A 166 -7.59 -8.03 22.68
CA GLY A 166 -6.78 -7.07 23.43
C GLY A 166 -5.86 -6.23 22.54
N ASN A 167 -6.10 -6.18 21.22
CA ASN A 167 -5.37 -5.32 20.31
C ASN A 167 -6.21 -4.07 20.03
N ASP A 168 -6.28 -3.20 21.03
CA ASP A 168 -7.05 -1.95 21.05
C ASP A 168 -6.28 -0.73 20.51
N ALA A 169 -5.00 -0.92 20.15
CA ALA A 169 -4.19 0.13 19.52
C ALA A 169 -4.65 0.52 18.10
N VAL A 170 -5.59 -0.22 17.49
CA VAL A 170 -6.05 0.03 16.12
C VAL A 170 -7.29 0.91 16.14
N ASN A 171 -7.10 2.23 16.16
CA ASN A 171 -8.21 3.18 15.99
C ASN A 171 -8.84 3.03 14.60
N GLN A 172 -10.17 3.09 14.51
CA GLN A 172 -10.82 3.20 13.20
C GLN A 172 -10.51 4.59 12.61
N SER A 173 -10.01 4.65 11.37
CA SER A 173 -9.70 5.94 10.75
C SER A 173 -10.98 6.62 10.27
N TYR A 174 -11.36 7.70 10.98
CA TYR A 174 -12.42 8.59 10.57
C TYR A 174 -12.12 9.27 9.24
N ALA A 175 -10.85 9.57 8.94
CA ALA A 175 -10.48 10.18 7.67
C ALA A 175 -10.72 9.23 6.48
N ILE A 176 -10.43 7.93 6.61
CA ILE A 176 -10.78 6.93 5.59
C ILE A 176 -12.30 6.85 5.43
N PHE A 177 -13.02 6.79 6.55
CA PHE A 177 -14.47 6.72 6.56
C PHE A 177 -15.10 7.94 5.88
N GLY A 178 -14.77 9.14 6.33
CA GLY A 178 -15.28 10.41 5.81
C GLY A 178 -14.92 10.60 4.34
N ALA A 179 -13.69 10.30 3.93
CA ALA A 179 -13.29 10.41 2.52
C ALA A 179 -14.08 9.44 1.62
N THR A 180 -14.26 8.19 2.07
CA THR A 180 -15.05 7.19 1.32
C THR A 180 -16.53 7.58 1.26
N PHE A 181 -17.11 7.99 2.40
CA PHE A 181 -18.49 8.45 2.48
C PHE A 181 -18.74 9.67 1.61
N GLY A 182 -17.92 10.71 1.76
CA GLY A 182 -18.02 11.94 0.98
C GLY A 182 -17.96 11.67 -0.51
N LYS A 183 -16.96 10.89 -0.96
CA LYS A 183 -16.78 10.56 -2.38
C LYS A 183 -18.00 9.87 -3.01
N GLU A 184 -18.55 8.86 -2.37
CA GLU A 184 -19.68 8.12 -2.93
C GLU A 184 -20.98 8.94 -2.84
N MET A 185 -21.23 9.62 -1.71
CA MET A 185 -22.44 10.43 -1.55
C MET A 185 -22.44 11.65 -2.46
N ILE A 186 -21.31 12.36 -2.62
CA ILE A 186 -21.20 13.53 -3.51
C ILE A 186 -21.56 13.15 -4.95
N ARG A 187 -21.19 11.96 -5.43
CA ARG A 187 -21.57 11.50 -6.77
C ARG A 187 -23.08 11.34 -6.91
N SER A 188 -23.74 10.76 -5.91
CA SER A 188 -25.22 10.64 -5.91
C SER A 188 -25.89 12.01 -5.80
N ILE A 189 -25.36 12.92 -4.99
CA ILE A 189 -25.88 14.29 -4.80
C ILE A 189 -25.82 15.10 -6.09
N GLN A 190 -24.84 14.86 -6.96
CA GLN A 190 -24.74 15.51 -8.26
C GLN A 190 -25.93 15.22 -9.19
N ASN A 191 -26.69 14.16 -8.91
CA ASN A 191 -27.89 13.79 -9.66
C ASN A 191 -29.19 14.42 -9.13
N ILE A 192 -29.15 15.11 -7.97
CA ILE A 192 -30.32 15.82 -7.44
C ILE A 192 -30.62 17.02 -8.35
N THR A 193 -31.84 17.06 -8.90
CA THR A 193 -32.28 18.08 -9.86
C THR A 193 -32.68 19.40 -9.22
N ASP A 194 -33.26 19.35 -8.02
CA ASP A 194 -33.62 20.53 -7.24
C ASP A 194 -32.35 21.20 -6.69
N ALA A 195 -32.13 22.46 -7.05
CA ALA A 195 -30.91 23.19 -6.71
C ALA A 195 -30.80 23.45 -5.19
N SER A 196 -31.92 23.70 -4.51
CA SER A 196 -31.94 23.98 -3.08
C SER A 196 -31.65 22.71 -2.27
N ALA A 197 -32.22 21.57 -2.67
CA ALA A 197 -31.90 20.28 -2.09
C ALA A 197 -30.46 19.84 -2.39
N GLN A 198 -30.01 19.94 -3.64
CA GLN A 198 -28.63 19.61 -4.00
C GLN A 198 -27.63 20.43 -3.17
N TYR A 199 -27.87 21.73 -3.03
CA TYR A 199 -27.06 22.60 -2.19
C TYR A 199 -27.03 22.13 -0.74
N ARG A 200 -28.20 21.95 -0.12
CA ARG A 200 -28.33 21.59 1.30
C ARG A 200 -27.64 20.25 1.60
N VAL A 201 -27.87 19.25 0.77
CA VAL A 201 -27.34 17.90 0.94
C VAL A 201 -25.82 17.88 0.71
N LEU A 202 -25.31 18.66 -0.25
CA LEU A 202 -23.86 18.82 -0.48
C LEU A 202 -23.18 19.53 0.70
N TYR A 203 -23.79 20.62 1.21
CA TYR A 203 -23.29 21.35 2.39
C TYR A 203 -23.18 20.41 3.59
N LYS A 204 -24.28 19.72 3.93
CA LYS A 204 -24.33 18.80 5.08
C LYS A 204 -23.34 17.64 4.92
N THR A 205 -23.17 17.11 3.71
CA THR A 205 -22.16 16.08 3.42
C THR A 205 -20.74 16.57 3.70
N LEU A 206 -20.38 17.77 3.23
CA LEU A 206 -19.06 18.34 3.45
C LEU A 206 -18.82 18.73 4.91
N GLU A 207 -19.85 19.19 5.63
CA GLU A 207 -19.80 19.42 7.08
C GLU A 207 -19.44 18.13 7.83
N MET A 208 -20.14 17.03 7.54
CA MET A 208 -19.90 15.72 8.14
C MET A 208 -18.49 15.18 7.82
N VAL A 209 -18.04 15.34 6.58
CA VAL A 209 -16.69 14.92 6.13
C VAL A 209 -15.60 15.73 6.82
N ASN A 210 -15.77 17.05 6.93
CA ASN A 210 -14.81 17.91 7.59
C ASN A 210 -14.67 17.58 9.08
N TRP A 211 -15.79 17.29 9.72
CA TRP A 211 -15.80 16.82 11.11
C TRP A 211 -15.04 15.49 11.26
N ASP A 212 -15.28 14.52 10.37
CA ASP A 212 -14.55 13.25 10.38
C ASP A 212 -13.04 13.44 10.20
N PHE A 213 -12.63 14.33 9.31
CA PHE A 213 -11.21 14.67 9.15
C PHE A 213 -10.68 15.27 10.45
N SER A 214 -11.30 16.31 10.99
CA SER A 214 -10.80 17.02 12.17
C SER A 214 -10.58 16.15 13.42
N ARG A 215 -11.36 15.07 13.57
CA ARG A 215 -11.29 14.17 14.74
C ARG A 215 -10.42 12.94 14.54
N ASP A 216 -9.85 12.73 13.36
CA ASP A 216 -8.97 11.60 13.10
C ASP A 216 -7.60 11.80 13.77
N ALA A 217 -6.95 10.70 14.18
CA ALA A 217 -5.68 10.74 14.92
C ALA A 217 -4.53 11.40 14.14
N ILE A 218 -4.60 11.41 12.80
CA ILE A 218 -3.62 12.04 11.92
C ILE A 218 -4.14 13.33 11.27
N ALA A 219 -5.11 14.03 11.91
CA ALA A 219 -5.74 15.26 11.41
C ALA A 219 -4.78 16.31 10.80
N ILE A 220 -3.59 16.43 11.40
CA ILE A 220 -2.56 17.39 10.98
C ILE A 220 -2.07 17.11 9.55
N GLU A 221 -2.07 15.85 9.08
CA GLU A 221 -1.61 15.48 7.73
C GLU A 221 -2.52 16.03 6.61
N PHE A 222 -3.74 16.44 6.94
CA PHE A 222 -4.73 16.98 6.01
C PHE A 222 -5.29 18.32 6.49
N ALA A 223 -4.49 19.08 7.24
CA ALA A 223 -4.82 20.42 7.72
C ALA A 223 -5.30 21.36 6.61
N ASP A 224 -4.65 21.31 5.43
CA ASP A 224 -5.02 22.18 4.30
C ASP A 224 -6.46 21.90 3.82
N ALA A 225 -6.84 20.63 3.70
CA ALA A 225 -8.21 20.24 3.31
C ALA A 225 -9.23 20.62 4.40
N ILE A 226 -8.91 20.40 5.67
CA ILE A 226 -9.78 20.77 6.80
C ILE A 226 -10.06 22.28 6.80
N VAL A 227 -9.00 23.08 6.68
CA VAL A 227 -9.09 24.55 6.70
C VAL A 227 -9.85 25.06 5.48
N GLU A 228 -9.59 24.50 4.29
CA GLU A 228 -10.26 24.91 3.06
C GLU A 228 -11.78 24.62 3.11
N ILE A 229 -12.17 23.43 3.55
CA ILE A 229 -13.58 23.06 3.70
C ILE A 229 -14.24 23.95 4.76
N TYR A 230 -13.63 24.09 5.94
CA TYR A 230 -14.15 24.92 7.03
C TYR A 230 -14.39 26.37 6.62
N ASN A 231 -13.37 27.01 6.03
CA ASN A 231 -13.46 28.40 5.62
C ASN A 231 -14.56 28.58 4.56
N THR A 232 -14.68 27.65 3.62
CA THR A 232 -15.73 27.72 2.60
C THR A 232 -17.12 27.59 3.22
N LEU A 233 -17.34 26.58 4.07
CA LEU A 233 -18.64 26.37 4.74
C LEU A 233 -19.05 27.57 5.62
N ASN A 234 -18.09 28.21 6.29
CA ASN A 234 -18.35 29.41 7.12
C ASN A 234 -18.71 30.67 6.30
N THR A 235 -18.39 30.70 5.01
CA THR A 235 -18.77 31.82 4.13
C THR A 235 -20.13 31.64 3.47
N LEU A 236 -20.76 30.47 3.65
CA LEU A 236 -22.01 30.09 3.02
C LEU A 236 -23.10 29.96 4.09
N ASN A 237 -24.34 30.30 3.74
CA ASN A 237 -25.49 30.10 4.63
C ASN A 237 -25.86 28.62 4.64
N GLU A 238 -25.95 28.00 5.83
CA GLU A 238 -26.27 26.58 5.94
C GLU A 238 -27.60 26.19 5.24
N GLN A 239 -28.60 27.07 5.27
CA GLN A 239 -29.89 26.89 4.62
C GLN A 239 -29.91 27.52 3.22
N PRO A 240 -30.49 26.85 2.21
CA PRO A 240 -30.68 27.45 0.90
C PRO A 240 -31.52 28.73 0.99
N THR A 241 -31.25 29.67 0.09
CA THR A 241 -32.15 30.81 -0.11
C THR A 241 -33.27 30.40 -1.07
N ASN A 242 -34.37 31.15 -1.11
CA ASN A 242 -35.45 30.92 -2.08
C ASN A 242 -35.05 31.28 -3.53
N ASN A 243 -33.76 31.47 -3.81
CA ASN A 243 -33.22 31.90 -5.09
C ASN A 243 -32.31 30.80 -5.67
N ASP A 244 -32.81 30.05 -6.64
CA ASP A 244 -32.06 28.96 -7.29
C ASP A 244 -30.71 29.42 -7.87
N SER A 245 -30.60 30.66 -8.34
CA SER A 245 -29.33 31.18 -8.87
C SER A 245 -28.26 31.27 -7.79
N GLU A 246 -28.64 31.61 -6.56
CA GLU A 246 -27.73 31.63 -5.42
C GLU A 246 -27.35 30.20 -5.00
N SER A 247 -28.32 29.29 -4.96
CA SER A 247 -28.07 27.86 -4.70
C SER A 247 -27.09 27.26 -5.70
N VAL A 248 -27.26 27.52 -7.01
CA VAL A 248 -26.34 27.06 -8.06
C VAL A 248 -24.93 27.63 -7.91
N LEU A 249 -24.79 28.91 -7.56
CA LEU A 249 -23.48 29.51 -7.28
C LEU A 249 -22.82 28.88 -6.05
N ALA A 250 -23.59 28.60 -5.01
CA ALA A 250 -23.10 27.94 -3.81
C ALA A 250 -22.69 26.49 -4.09
N ILE A 251 -23.47 25.73 -4.87
CA ILE A 251 -23.13 24.38 -5.35
C ILE A 251 -21.79 24.39 -6.10
N ARG A 252 -21.56 25.37 -6.99
CA ARG A 252 -20.27 25.48 -7.71
C ARG A 252 -19.10 25.69 -6.76
N ARG A 253 -19.26 26.53 -5.72
CA ARG A 253 -18.22 26.74 -4.69
C ARG A 253 -17.95 25.46 -3.90
N LEU A 254 -18.99 24.77 -3.47
CA LEU A 254 -18.86 23.50 -2.75
C LEU A 254 -18.23 22.40 -3.61
N ASN A 255 -18.54 22.34 -4.91
CA ASN A 255 -17.95 21.35 -5.82
C ASN A 255 -16.43 21.49 -5.99
N VAL A 256 -15.84 22.66 -5.74
CA VAL A 256 -14.38 22.83 -5.73
C VAL A 256 -13.74 21.98 -4.62
N LEU A 257 -14.43 21.84 -3.48
CA LEU A 257 -13.96 21.09 -2.30
C LEU A 257 -13.93 19.57 -2.50
N VAL A 258 -14.57 19.05 -3.55
CA VAL A 258 -14.52 17.62 -3.91
C VAL A 258 -13.08 17.18 -4.15
N ASN A 259 -12.24 18.07 -4.70
CA ASN A 259 -10.81 17.81 -4.88
C ASN A 259 -10.06 17.74 -3.55
N SER A 260 -10.46 18.54 -2.57
CA SER A 260 -9.89 18.53 -1.21
C SER A 260 -10.20 17.19 -0.53
N VAL A 261 -11.45 16.71 -0.61
CA VAL A 261 -11.83 15.36 -0.11
C VAL A 261 -11.02 14.26 -0.81
N ALA A 262 -10.90 14.31 -2.14
CA ALA A 262 -10.12 13.34 -2.90
C ALA A 262 -8.61 13.38 -2.58
N SER A 263 -8.08 14.55 -2.20
CA SER A 263 -6.68 14.68 -1.79
C SER A 263 -6.37 13.96 -0.47
N VAL A 264 -7.31 13.97 0.47
CA VAL A 264 -7.20 13.23 1.73
C VAL A 264 -7.20 11.73 1.48
N GLU A 265 -8.12 11.22 0.64
CA GLU A 265 -8.15 9.80 0.24
C GLU A 265 -6.79 9.35 -0.32
N ARG A 266 -6.20 10.13 -1.24
CA ARG A 266 -4.87 9.83 -1.81
C ARG A 266 -3.78 9.82 -0.75
N THR A 267 -3.78 10.80 0.15
CA THR A 267 -2.77 10.90 1.23
C THR A 267 -2.83 9.68 2.13
N ILE A 268 -4.03 9.24 2.51
CA ILE A 268 -4.21 8.06 3.34
C ILE A 268 -3.79 6.77 2.61
N LEU A 269 -4.12 6.63 1.33
CA LEU A 269 -3.71 5.47 0.54
C LEU A 269 -2.18 5.37 0.44
N LEU A 270 -1.48 6.49 0.23
CA LEU A 270 -0.02 6.55 0.21
C LEU A 270 0.59 6.22 1.58
N SER A 271 0.01 6.74 2.67
CA SER A 271 0.45 6.44 4.03
C SER A 271 0.29 4.95 4.38
N ASN A 272 -0.86 4.35 4.02
CA ASN A 272 -1.12 2.93 4.20
C ASN A 272 -0.19 2.04 3.37
N GLU A 273 0.09 2.43 2.12
CA GLU A 273 1.03 1.68 1.27
C GLU A 273 2.45 1.73 1.84
N THR A 274 2.89 2.90 2.31
CA THR A 274 4.20 3.08 2.96
C THR A 274 4.30 2.20 4.20
N THR A 275 3.29 2.24 5.06
CA THR A 275 3.21 1.40 6.27
C THR A 275 3.27 -0.10 5.93
N ARG A 276 2.55 -0.54 4.90
CA ARG A 276 2.58 -1.93 4.42
C ARG A 276 3.97 -2.34 3.93
N ARG A 277 4.64 -1.47 3.16
CA ARG A 277 6.01 -1.73 2.67
C ARG A 277 6.99 -1.83 3.83
N THR A 278 6.92 -0.93 4.80
CA THR A 278 7.76 -0.97 6.00
C THR A 278 7.52 -2.24 6.83
N LEU A 279 6.27 -2.66 6.99
CA LEU A 279 5.94 -3.90 7.70
C LEU A 279 6.50 -5.13 6.97
N GLN A 280 6.32 -5.21 5.64
CA GLN A 280 6.85 -6.29 4.83
C GLN A 280 8.38 -6.35 4.87
N GLU A 281 9.05 -5.20 4.85
CA GLU A 281 10.50 -5.12 4.96
C GLU A 281 10.98 -5.57 6.34
N ARG A 282 10.29 -5.18 7.41
CA ARG A 282 10.55 -5.66 8.77
C ARG A 282 10.37 -7.17 8.89
N GLU A 283 9.26 -7.73 8.41
CA GLU A 283 9.03 -9.18 8.41
C GLU A 283 10.10 -9.93 7.62
N ARG A 284 10.54 -9.37 6.50
CA ARG A 284 11.64 -9.95 5.70
C ARG A 284 12.95 -9.94 6.49
N LEU A 285 13.28 -8.86 7.18
CA LEU A 285 14.47 -8.76 8.05
C LEU A 285 14.40 -9.76 9.20
N GLU A 286 13.25 -9.87 9.88
CA GLU A 286 13.03 -10.82 10.97
C GLU A 286 13.16 -12.28 10.50
N ARG A 287 12.63 -12.62 9.32
CA ARG A 287 12.82 -13.95 8.71
C ARG A 287 14.29 -14.22 8.38
N MET A 288 14.99 -13.26 7.78
CA MET A 288 16.43 -13.43 7.48
C MET A 288 17.25 -13.64 8.75
N GLN A 289 16.97 -12.90 9.82
CA GLN A 289 17.62 -13.06 11.12
C GLN A 289 17.28 -14.41 11.77
N ALA A 290 16.03 -14.85 11.70
CA ALA A 290 15.61 -16.16 12.22
C ALA A 290 16.31 -17.30 11.46
N THR A 291 16.37 -17.24 10.13
CA THR A 291 17.13 -18.20 9.32
C THR A 291 18.62 -18.18 9.68
N GLN A 292 19.21 -16.99 9.87
CA GLN A 292 20.61 -16.88 10.30
C GLN A 292 20.85 -17.54 11.66
N ARG A 293 20.02 -17.24 12.66
CA ARG A 293 20.12 -17.86 14.00
C ARG A 293 19.96 -19.38 13.95
N GLN A 294 19.04 -19.87 13.11
CA GLN A 294 18.85 -21.31 12.94
C GLN A 294 20.09 -21.96 12.31
N MET A 295 20.67 -21.35 11.27
CA MET A 295 21.93 -21.82 10.70
C MET A 295 23.08 -21.80 11.72
N GLU A 296 23.20 -20.75 12.53
CA GLU A 296 24.20 -20.67 13.61
C GLU A 296 24.01 -21.78 14.66
N LEU A 297 22.77 -22.07 15.05
CA LEU A 297 22.45 -23.16 15.98
C LEU A 297 22.75 -24.53 15.40
N ASP A 298 22.44 -24.77 14.13
CA ASP A 298 22.70 -26.05 13.48
C ASP A 298 24.20 -26.27 13.27
N VAL A 299 24.94 -25.22 12.91
CA VAL A 299 26.42 -25.24 12.87
C VAL A 299 26.99 -25.55 14.25
N ALA A 300 26.51 -24.90 15.31
CA ALA A 300 26.95 -25.14 16.68
C ALA A 300 26.66 -26.58 17.15
N ARG A 301 25.60 -27.20 16.64
CA ARG A 301 25.24 -28.60 16.93
C ARG A 301 25.99 -29.62 16.07
N GLY A 302 26.86 -29.17 15.15
CA GLY A 302 27.54 -30.05 14.20
C GLY A 302 26.58 -30.68 13.17
N ILE A 303 25.39 -30.11 13.00
CA ILE A 303 24.40 -30.58 12.04
C ILE A 303 24.70 -29.93 10.69
N SER A 304 25.04 -30.75 9.70
CA SER A 304 25.09 -30.33 8.29
C SER A 304 23.68 -29.95 7.83
N VAL A 305 23.44 -28.67 7.53
CA VAL A 305 22.15 -28.20 7.04
C VAL A 305 22.11 -28.28 5.52
N MET A 306 21.07 -28.92 4.97
CA MET A 306 20.71 -28.77 3.57
C MET A 306 19.50 -27.84 3.46
N SER A 307 19.63 -26.79 2.65
CA SER A 307 18.51 -25.92 2.28
C SER A 307 18.48 -25.81 0.78
N ASN A 308 17.58 -26.54 0.13
CA ASN A 308 17.15 -26.65 -1.29
C ASN A 308 18.05 -26.24 -2.48
N ASP A 309 19.09 -25.41 -2.32
CA ASP A 309 20.12 -25.07 -3.31
C ASP A 309 21.51 -24.80 -2.66
N LYS A 310 21.68 -25.09 -1.35
CA LYS A 310 22.90 -24.78 -0.58
C LYS A 310 23.26 -25.91 0.37
N PHE A 311 24.49 -26.39 0.26
CA PHE A 311 25.07 -27.44 1.10
C PHE A 311 25.99 -26.82 2.15
N TYR A 312 25.73 -27.08 3.44
CA TYR A 312 26.59 -26.68 4.57
C TYR A 312 27.20 -27.92 5.22
N VAL A 313 28.53 -28.01 5.29
CA VAL A 313 29.24 -29.11 5.95
C VAL A 313 30.02 -28.59 7.15
N VAL A 314 29.75 -29.15 8.34
CA VAL A 314 30.60 -29.00 9.52
C VAL A 314 31.49 -30.23 9.61
N LEU A 315 32.78 -30.06 9.44
CA LEU A 315 33.74 -31.16 9.36
C LEU A 315 34.21 -31.59 10.76
N GLY A 316 34.06 -32.88 11.11
CA GLY A 316 34.72 -33.48 12.26
C GLY A 316 36.25 -33.57 12.08
N ASN A 317 37.00 -33.83 13.16
CA ASN A 317 38.47 -33.73 13.15
C ASN A 317 39.20 -34.79 12.30
N ASN A 318 38.55 -35.89 11.90
CA ASN A 318 39.17 -36.98 11.14
C ASN A 318 38.79 -36.96 9.64
N GLU A 319 39.79 -36.92 8.76
CA GLU A 319 39.64 -36.78 7.30
C GLU A 319 38.83 -37.91 6.63
N LEU A 320 38.96 -39.14 7.15
CA LEU A 320 38.25 -40.31 6.61
C LEU A 320 36.77 -40.33 7.01
N GLU A 321 36.44 -39.82 8.20
CA GLU A 321 35.05 -39.60 8.62
C GLU A 321 34.42 -38.42 7.87
N ARG A 322 35.19 -37.35 7.59
CA ARG A 322 34.73 -36.22 6.77
C ARG A 322 34.32 -36.64 5.36
N HIS A 323 35.11 -37.48 4.71
CA HIS A 323 34.81 -37.95 3.35
C HIS A 323 33.58 -38.84 3.33
N ARG A 324 33.48 -39.78 4.28
CA ARG A 324 32.33 -40.69 4.40
C ARG A 324 31.04 -39.96 4.74
N ASP A 325 31.09 -38.98 5.65
CA ASP A 325 29.93 -38.19 6.07
C ASP A 325 29.49 -37.17 5.00
N CYS A 326 30.42 -36.66 4.20
CA CYS A 326 30.10 -35.81 3.05
C CYS A 326 29.39 -36.60 1.95
N LEU A 327 29.90 -37.80 1.62
CA LEU A 327 29.31 -38.67 0.59
C LEU A 327 27.94 -39.22 1.00
N SER A 328 27.70 -39.49 2.29
CA SER A 328 26.43 -40.03 2.78
C SER A 328 25.28 -39.03 2.77
N LYS A 329 25.58 -37.73 2.69
CA LYS A 329 24.61 -36.63 2.82
C LYS A 329 24.30 -35.90 1.50
N GLN A 330 24.98 -36.23 0.41
CA GLN A 330 24.80 -35.53 -0.86
C GLN A 330 23.61 -36.06 -1.66
N THR A 331 22.73 -35.14 -2.06
CA THR A 331 21.78 -35.34 -3.15
C THR A 331 22.46 -34.99 -4.48
N THR A 332 22.20 -35.75 -5.53
CA THR A 332 22.71 -35.48 -6.87
C THR A 332 22.30 -34.09 -7.34
N ASN A 333 23.26 -33.33 -7.87
CA ASN A 333 23.14 -32.01 -8.51
C ASN A 333 23.11 -30.79 -7.58
N THR A 334 24.29 -30.32 -7.14
CA THR A 334 24.45 -29.03 -6.45
C THR A 334 25.36 -28.12 -7.27
N ASP A 335 25.00 -26.85 -7.39
CA ASP A 335 25.72 -25.77 -8.08
C ASP A 335 26.47 -24.85 -7.10
N HIS A 336 25.94 -24.70 -5.87
CA HIS A 336 26.55 -23.92 -4.79
C HIS A 336 26.96 -24.75 -3.56
N ILE A 337 28.22 -24.62 -3.14
CA ILE A 337 28.74 -25.23 -1.91
C ILE A 337 29.19 -24.12 -0.95
N LEU A 338 28.75 -24.16 0.30
CA LEU A 338 29.19 -23.25 1.36
C LEU A 338 29.93 -24.05 2.42
N VAL A 339 31.22 -23.78 2.59
CA VAL A 339 32.07 -24.46 3.57
C VAL A 339 32.33 -23.53 4.74
N MET A 340 32.02 -23.99 5.95
CA MET A 340 32.26 -23.24 7.19
C MET A 340 33.20 -24.07 8.07
N GLN A 341 34.34 -23.48 8.44
CA GLN A 341 35.37 -24.17 9.23
C GLN A 341 35.60 -23.41 10.54
N GLY A 342 35.12 -23.97 11.65
CA GLY A 342 35.15 -23.32 12.96
C GLY A 342 34.40 -21.98 12.98
N ASN A 343 34.91 -20.98 13.70
CA ASN A 343 34.32 -19.63 13.78
C ASN A 343 34.69 -18.70 12.60
N ARG A 344 35.08 -19.23 11.44
CA ARG A 344 35.46 -18.41 10.27
C ARG A 344 34.25 -18.10 9.39
N THR A 345 34.34 -17.00 8.65
CA THR A 345 33.35 -16.63 7.63
C THR A 345 33.21 -17.74 6.58
N PRO A 346 31.99 -18.10 6.16
CA PRO A 346 31.77 -19.17 5.21
C PRO A 346 32.41 -18.88 3.85
N GLN A 347 33.08 -19.87 3.27
CA GLN A 347 33.61 -19.79 1.91
C GLN A 347 32.61 -20.38 0.91
N LYS A 348 32.28 -19.61 -0.14
CA LYS A 348 31.32 -20.02 -1.16
C LYS A 348 32.05 -20.50 -2.41
N TYR A 349 31.75 -21.72 -2.85
CA TYR A 349 32.22 -22.30 -4.11
C TYR A 349 31.03 -22.44 -5.06
N TYR A 350 31.26 -22.10 -6.33
CA TYR A 350 30.25 -22.15 -7.39
C TYR A 350 30.84 -22.88 -8.59
N ASN A 351 30.07 -23.78 -9.19
CA ASN A 351 30.40 -24.37 -10.49
C ASN A 351 29.45 -23.81 -11.54
N SER A 352 29.99 -22.97 -12.42
CA SER A 352 29.25 -22.33 -13.51
C SER A 352 29.04 -23.25 -14.72
N SER A 353 29.76 -24.38 -14.79
CA SER A 353 29.87 -25.19 -16.02
C SER A 353 29.08 -26.49 -15.95
N SER A 354 28.72 -26.95 -14.74
CA SER A 354 27.84 -28.11 -14.51
C SER A 354 27.42 -28.19 -13.04
N TYR A 355 26.62 -29.19 -12.67
CA TYR A 355 26.50 -29.57 -11.26
C TYR A 355 27.79 -30.25 -10.77
N TRP A 356 28.13 -30.03 -9.50
CA TRP A 356 29.18 -30.81 -8.85
C TRP A 356 28.71 -32.26 -8.70
N SER A 357 29.56 -33.22 -9.09
CA SER A 357 29.37 -34.60 -8.63
C SER A 357 29.65 -34.69 -7.12
N ALA A 358 29.03 -35.63 -6.42
CA ALA A 358 29.21 -35.79 -4.98
C ALA A 358 30.67 -35.99 -4.57
N ASP A 359 31.38 -36.80 -5.33
CA ASP A 359 32.79 -37.04 -5.11
C ASP A 359 33.64 -35.78 -5.32
N THR A 360 33.38 -35.02 -6.40
CA THR A 360 34.10 -33.76 -6.68
C THR A 360 33.81 -32.69 -5.63
N ALA A 361 32.56 -32.54 -5.22
CA ALA A 361 32.16 -31.62 -4.15
C ALA A 361 32.88 -31.97 -2.84
N CYS A 362 32.85 -33.23 -2.44
CA CYS A 362 33.48 -33.67 -1.20
C CYS A 362 35.01 -33.54 -1.23
N ARG A 363 35.65 -33.81 -2.37
CA ARG A 363 37.10 -33.56 -2.52
C ARG A 363 37.43 -32.08 -2.43
N MET A 364 36.63 -31.18 -3.00
CA MET A 364 36.86 -29.74 -2.88
C MET A 364 36.72 -29.25 -1.43
N ILE A 365 35.73 -29.76 -0.71
CA ILE A 365 35.50 -29.44 0.71
C ILE A 365 36.67 -29.94 1.59
N ILE A 366 37.24 -31.10 1.28
CA ILE A 366 38.33 -31.71 2.06
C ILE A 366 39.70 -31.14 1.68
N ASN A 367 39.95 -30.95 0.38
CA ASN A 367 41.23 -30.49 -0.15
C ASN A 367 41.39 -28.97 -0.17
N GLY A 368 40.32 -28.19 0.08
CA GLY A 368 40.37 -26.73 0.22
C GLY A 368 41.30 -26.21 1.33
N ASN A 369 41.91 -27.11 2.12
CA ASN A 369 42.98 -26.83 3.06
C ASN A 369 44.38 -26.65 2.41
N SER A 370 44.52 -26.98 1.13
CA SER A 370 45.71 -26.60 0.35
C SER A 370 45.40 -25.26 -0.30
N GLN A 371 46.12 -24.21 0.06
CA GLN A 371 46.00 -22.92 -0.59
C GLN A 371 46.10 -23.10 -2.11
N VAL A 372 44.95 -23.00 -2.79
CA VAL A 372 44.95 -22.67 -4.20
C VAL A 372 45.34 -21.20 -4.25
N GLU A 373 46.62 -20.95 -4.47
CA GLU A 373 47.05 -19.70 -5.07
C GLU A 373 46.30 -19.54 -6.39
N THR A 374 45.15 -18.86 -6.39
CA THR A 374 44.64 -18.22 -7.60
C THR A 374 45.38 -16.89 -7.75
N SER A 375 46.69 -16.95 -8.00
CA SER A 375 47.53 -15.80 -8.32
C SER A 375 47.38 -15.35 -9.79
N LYS A 376 46.24 -15.65 -10.42
CA LYS A 376 45.88 -15.11 -11.73
C LYS A 376 44.64 -14.23 -11.59
N SER A 377 44.87 -12.94 -11.40
CA SER A 377 43.83 -11.93 -11.61
C SER A 377 43.30 -12.04 -13.03
N PHE A 378 41.99 -12.08 -13.19
CA PHE A 378 41.37 -12.07 -14.49
C PHE A 378 41.23 -10.62 -14.96
N ASN A 379 41.75 -10.32 -16.16
CA ASN A 379 41.58 -9.03 -16.81
C ASN A 379 40.50 -9.14 -17.89
N PHE A 380 39.42 -8.39 -17.72
CA PHE A 380 38.31 -8.27 -18.67
C PHE A 380 38.29 -6.87 -19.24
N TYR A 381 37.94 -6.74 -20.51
CA TYR A 381 37.71 -5.45 -21.13
C TYR A 381 36.75 -5.58 -22.30
N GLY A 382 36.08 -4.48 -22.64
CA GLY A 382 35.11 -4.44 -23.72
C GLY A 382 34.29 -3.18 -23.67
N GLU A 383 33.14 -3.20 -24.33
CA GLU A 383 32.21 -2.08 -24.40
C GLU A 383 30.77 -2.54 -24.12
N ILE A 384 30.00 -1.69 -23.43
CA ILE A 384 28.55 -1.83 -23.30
C ILE A 384 27.95 -0.53 -23.78
N GLU A 385 27.10 -0.54 -24.81
CA GLU A 385 26.52 0.70 -25.37
C GLU A 385 27.58 1.76 -25.74
N LYS A 386 28.71 1.32 -26.33
CA LYS A 386 29.89 2.14 -26.66
C LYS A 386 30.63 2.73 -25.45
N GLN A 387 30.28 2.33 -24.23
CA GLN A 387 31.01 2.69 -23.01
C GLN A 387 32.07 1.62 -22.73
N GLY A 388 33.34 1.98 -22.87
CA GLY A 388 34.46 1.09 -22.58
C GLY A 388 34.57 0.77 -21.09
N TYR A 389 34.88 -0.48 -20.76
CA TYR A 389 35.20 -0.93 -19.41
C TYR A 389 36.47 -1.77 -19.39
N SER A 390 37.15 -1.78 -18.24
CA SER A 390 38.24 -2.71 -17.93
C SER A 390 38.15 -3.11 -16.46
N PHE A 391 38.07 -4.41 -16.21
CA PHE A 391 37.95 -4.98 -14.87
C PHE A 391 39.15 -5.87 -14.60
N GLN A 392 39.78 -5.69 -13.45
CA GLN A 392 40.81 -6.59 -12.93
C GLN A 392 40.30 -7.16 -11.62
N ALA A 393 39.98 -8.45 -11.63
CA ALA A 393 39.31 -9.10 -10.52
C ALA A 393 40.01 -10.41 -10.13
N PRO A 394 40.33 -10.62 -8.84
CA PRO A 394 40.91 -11.88 -8.36
C PRO A 394 39.87 -13.00 -8.27
N SER A 395 38.58 -12.71 -8.44
CA SER A 395 37.48 -13.67 -8.36
C SER A 395 36.27 -13.24 -9.18
N VAL A 396 35.40 -14.19 -9.53
CA VAL A 396 34.12 -13.94 -10.21
C VAL A 396 33.22 -12.99 -9.40
N SER A 397 33.27 -13.06 -8.07
CA SER A 397 32.49 -12.16 -7.21
C SER A 397 32.99 -10.71 -7.28
N SER A 398 34.32 -10.51 -7.26
CA SER A 398 34.91 -9.18 -7.44
C SER A 398 34.61 -8.61 -8.83
N LEU A 399 34.54 -9.47 -9.85
CA LEU A 399 34.20 -9.09 -11.21
C LEU A 399 32.74 -8.66 -11.34
N MET A 400 31.81 -9.41 -10.76
CA MET A 400 30.39 -9.03 -10.71
C MET A 400 30.19 -7.68 -10.04
N TYR A 401 30.91 -7.44 -8.95
CA TYR A 401 30.85 -6.17 -8.24
C TYR A 401 31.34 -5.00 -9.10
N GLN A 402 32.49 -5.14 -9.77
CA GLN A 402 33.03 -4.10 -10.65
C GLN A 402 32.09 -3.83 -11.85
N CYS A 403 31.53 -4.87 -12.45
CA CYS A 403 30.54 -4.74 -13.52
C CYS A 403 29.27 -4.02 -13.05
N TYR A 404 28.74 -4.39 -11.88
CA TYR A 404 27.53 -3.77 -11.34
C TYR A 404 27.73 -2.27 -11.07
N ASN A 405 28.86 -1.91 -10.45
CA ASN A 405 29.21 -0.52 -10.20
C ASN A 405 29.37 0.29 -11.49
N PHE A 406 30.01 -0.29 -12.51
CA PHE A 406 30.14 0.36 -13.81
C PHE A 406 28.76 0.66 -14.43
N LEU A 407 27.84 -0.29 -14.42
CA LEU A 407 26.50 -0.10 -14.99
C LEU A 407 25.69 0.95 -14.22
N GLN A 408 25.84 1.01 -12.89
CA GLN A 408 25.22 2.04 -12.06
C GLN A 408 25.81 3.43 -12.35
N GLU A 409 27.14 3.54 -12.41
CA GLU A 409 27.84 4.80 -12.70
C GLU A 409 27.48 5.34 -14.09
N LYS A 410 27.44 4.46 -15.09
CA LYS A 410 27.07 4.83 -16.47
C LYS A 410 25.57 4.88 -16.71
N ARG A 411 24.75 4.59 -15.69
CA ARG A 411 23.27 4.56 -15.75
C ARG A 411 22.74 3.65 -16.86
N ILE A 412 23.42 2.54 -17.12
CA ILE A 412 23.02 1.55 -18.11
C ILE A 412 22.04 0.58 -17.44
N THR A 413 20.75 0.74 -17.74
CA THR A 413 19.68 -0.11 -17.17
C THR A 413 19.29 -1.26 -18.09
N GLN A 414 19.66 -1.21 -19.37
CA GLN A 414 19.43 -2.26 -20.35
C GLN A 414 20.43 -2.14 -21.50
N THR A 415 20.68 -3.25 -22.18
CA THR A 415 21.50 -3.30 -23.40
C THR A 415 21.11 -4.53 -24.24
N ASP A 416 21.23 -4.43 -25.55
CA ASP A 416 21.12 -5.55 -26.50
C ASP A 416 22.46 -5.89 -27.17
N ILE A 417 23.52 -5.12 -26.91
CA ILE A 417 24.86 -5.30 -27.49
C ILE A 417 25.96 -4.98 -26.48
N PHE A 418 26.90 -5.91 -26.36
CA PHE A 418 28.15 -5.66 -25.65
C PHE A 418 29.31 -6.36 -26.35
N SER A 419 30.53 -5.94 -26.04
CA SER A 419 31.74 -6.68 -26.37
C SER A 419 32.49 -7.08 -25.09
N VAL A 420 33.16 -8.23 -25.13
CA VAL A 420 34.00 -8.69 -24.03
C VAL A 420 35.18 -9.51 -24.54
N GLY A 421 36.35 -9.29 -23.93
CA GLY A 421 37.56 -10.09 -24.12
C GLY A 421 38.28 -10.31 -22.78
N THR A 422 39.13 -11.33 -22.73
CA THR A 422 40.01 -11.64 -21.59
C THR A 422 41.48 -11.73 -21.96
N ASN A 423 42.35 -11.35 -21.02
CA ASN A 423 43.79 -11.68 -21.05
C ASN A 423 44.43 -11.50 -22.45
N ASN A 424 44.26 -10.32 -23.03
CA ASN A 424 44.78 -9.89 -24.35
C ASN A 424 44.10 -10.51 -25.59
N SER A 425 42.92 -11.13 -25.45
CA SER A 425 42.10 -11.56 -26.60
C SER A 425 41.33 -10.40 -27.24
N VAL A 426 41.13 -10.45 -28.55
CA VAL A 426 40.29 -9.45 -29.24
C VAL A 426 38.85 -9.55 -28.71
N PRO A 427 38.24 -8.45 -28.22
CA PRO A 427 36.87 -8.47 -27.72
C PRO A 427 35.90 -8.99 -28.79
N ARG A 428 35.03 -9.91 -28.40
CA ARG A 428 33.97 -10.41 -29.28
C ARG A 428 32.70 -9.65 -28.99
N ILE A 429 31.98 -9.28 -30.06
CA ILE A 429 30.68 -8.61 -29.97
C ILE A 429 29.61 -9.68 -29.78
N HIS A 430 28.74 -9.45 -28.82
CA HIS A 430 27.57 -10.26 -28.51
C HIS A 430 26.33 -9.39 -28.65
N THR A 431 25.37 -9.88 -29.43
CA THR A 431 24.07 -9.23 -29.63
C THR A 431 22.96 -10.16 -29.18
N ASN A 432 21.93 -9.59 -28.55
CA ASN A 432 20.69 -10.30 -28.25
C ASN A 432 19.64 -9.92 -29.29
N SER A 433 19.49 -10.75 -30.33
CA SER A 433 18.54 -10.50 -31.42
C SER A 433 17.07 -10.64 -31.01
N SER A 434 16.80 -11.24 -29.85
CA SER A 434 15.44 -11.60 -29.42
C SER A 434 14.91 -10.71 -28.30
N SER A 435 15.76 -9.96 -27.59
CA SER A 435 15.34 -9.06 -26.51
C SER A 435 16.49 -8.17 -26.00
N TYR A 436 16.26 -7.46 -24.89
CA TYR A 436 17.28 -6.72 -24.15
C TYR A 436 17.65 -7.46 -22.85
N TRP A 437 18.92 -7.43 -22.46
CA TRP A 437 19.32 -7.75 -21.08
C TRP A 437 18.91 -6.58 -20.18
N ARG A 438 17.88 -6.78 -19.35
CA ARG A 438 17.33 -5.74 -18.47
C ARG A 438 17.87 -5.85 -17.06
N GLY A 439 18.41 -4.76 -16.56
CA GLY A 439 18.92 -4.60 -15.20
C GLY A 439 20.40 -4.97 -15.07
N PRO A 440 21.16 -4.28 -14.20
CA PRO A 440 22.60 -4.49 -14.07
C PRO A 440 23.03 -5.95 -13.80
N ALA A 441 22.27 -6.68 -13.00
CA ALA A 441 22.58 -8.08 -12.67
C ALA A 441 22.54 -8.99 -13.92
N ASN A 442 21.51 -8.85 -14.77
CA ASN A 442 21.36 -9.69 -15.95
C ASN A 442 22.40 -9.37 -17.02
N ILE A 443 22.77 -8.09 -17.17
CA ILE A 443 23.83 -7.66 -18.08
C ILE A 443 25.17 -8.24 -17.62
N CYS A 444 25.51 -8.12 -16.34
CA CYS A 444 26.76 -8.68 -15.81
C CYS A 444 26.81 -10.21 -15.92
N MET A 445 25.72 -10.92 -15.64
CA MET A 445 25.65 -12.37 -15.83
C MET A 445 25.84 -12.77 -17.30
N ALA A 446 25.23 -12.02 -18.24
CA ALA A 446 25.41 -12.27 -19.66
C ALA A 446 26.86 -12.08 -20.12
N ILE A 447 27.57 -11.08 -19.57
CA ILE A 447 29.00 -10.87 -19.85
C ILE A 447 29.83 -12.03 -19.29
N LEU A 448 29.56 -12.49 -18.07
CA LEU A 448 30.27 -13.60 -17.47
C LEU A 448 30.10 -14.92 -18.25
N ASP A 449 28.88 -15.20 -18.69
CA ASP A 449 28.53 -16.40 -19.46
C ASP A 449 29.30 -16.51 -20.79
N LYS A 450 29.81 -15.39 -21.34
CA LYS A 450 30.59 -15.41 -22.58
C LYS A 450 32.09 -15.57 -22.38
N VAL A 451 32.52 -15.61 -21.12
CA VAL A 451 33.94 -15.52 -20.79
C VAL A 451 34.42 -16.67 -19.90
N LEU A 452 33.55 -17.16 -19.02
CA LEU A 452 33.74 -18.40 -18.27
C LEU A 452 33.26 -19.58 -19.10
#